data_AF-A0A6H0KNM5-F1
#
_entry.id   AF-A0A6H0KNM5-F1
#
_cell.length_a   1.000
_cell.length_b   1.000
_cell.length_c   1.000
_cell.angle_alpha   90.00
_cell.angle_beta   90.00
_cell.angle_gamma   90.00
#
_symmetry.space_group_name_H-M   'P 1'
#
loop_
_entity.id
_entity.type
_entity.pdbx_description
1 polymer ?
#
loop_
_entity_poly.entity_id
_entity_poly.type
_entity_poly.pdbx_seq_one_letter_code
_entity_poly.pdbx_strand_id
1 'polypeptide(L)'
;MKIKWFWMMCMIVMTSLVTVSCGDDDDEGGSGNAPEGTITVNLTTENNLVHVFIGGKSYGYLAWESSTNNFWNAAMNISVGQKLYSAEIISLGKKSGLGVINTNEVLESGWASKVACKPGQAYITRCPNNNHGELDYCYTGIYVVRNISSTSGGIMGVEIQYCTFVPGKGWNQ
;
A
#
# COMPACT_ATOMS: atom_id res chain seq x y z
N MET A 1 -34.63 -45.32 39.84
CA MET A 1 -33.29 -45.14 39.25
C MET A 1 -33.43 -44.51 37.87
N LYS A 2 -33.15 -43.20 37.71
CA LYS A 2 -33.01 -42.50 36.41
C LYS A 2 -32.66 -41.00 36.59
N ILE A 3 -31.82 -40.66 37.58
CA ILE A 3 -31.43 -39.25 37.82
C ILE A 3 -29.91 -39.02 37.94
N LYS A 4 -29.11 -40.07 37.73
CA LYS A 4 -27.64 -40.01 37.79
C LYS A 4 -26.96 -39.66 36.44
N TRP A 5 -27.73 -39.52 35.36
CA TRP A 5 -27.19 -39.34 34.00
C TRP A 5 -27.26 -37.91 33.46
N PHE A 6 -27.89 -36.97 34.17
CA PHE A 6 -27.99 -35.58 33.70
C PHE A 6 -26.85 -34.69 34.22
N TRP A 7 -26.24 -35.02 35.37
CA TRP A 7 -25.17 -34.23 35.99
C TRP A 7 -23.75 -34.57 35.51
N MET A 8 -23.58 -35.60 34.68
CA MET A 8 -22.27 -36.05 34.21
C MET A 8 -21.86 -35.45 32.84
N MET A 9 -22.81 -34.89 32.07
CA MET A 9 -22.49 -34.25 30.79
C MET A 9 -21.94 -32.82 30.91
N CYS A 10 -22.10 -32.14 32.05
CA CYS A 10 -21.53 -30.80 32.26
C CYS A 10 -20.04 -30.80 32.65
N MET A 11 -19.47 -31.96 32.99
CA MET A 11 -18.05 -32.09 33.40
C MET A 11 -17.12 -32.55 32.28
N ILE A 12 -17.61 -32.78 31.06
CA ILE A 12 -16.78 -33.14 29.89
C ILE A 12 -16.41 -31.92 29.03
N VAL A 13 -16.94 -30.73 29.34
CA VAL A 13 -16.75 -29.50 28.51
C VAL A 13 -15.64 -28.57 29.03
N MET A 14 -14.91 -28.96 30.09
CA MET A 14 -13.96 -28.06 30.81
C MET A 14 -12.55 -28.65 30.98
N THR A 15 -12.07 -29.50 30.05
CA THR A 15 -10.69 -30.04 30.13
C THR A 15 -9.97 -30.23 28.78
N SER A 16 -10.33 -29.44 27.77
CA SER A 16 -9.51 -29.30 26.56
C SER A 16 -9.14 -27.82 26.36
N LEU A 17 -8.37 -27.29 27.31
CA LEU A 17 -7.57 -26.10 27.09
C LEU A 17 -6.16 -26.57 26.67
N VAL A 18 -5.65 -25.86 25.67
CA VAL A 18 -4.26 -25.77 25.21
C VAL A 18 -3.67 -26.96 24.45
N THR A 19 -4.08 -27.09 23.19
CA THR A 19 -3.12 -26.81 22.10
C THR A 19 -3.83 -25.97 21.04
N VAL A 20 -3.84 -24.65 21.23
CA VAL A 20 -3.70 -23.77 20.06
C VAL A 20 -2.39 -24.20 19.43
N SER A 21 -2.49 -24.94 18.32
CA SER A 21 -1.41 -24.90 17.35
C SER A 21 -1.36 -23.43 16.96
N CYS A 22 -0.35 -22.70 17.46
CA CYS A 22 0.23 -21.66 16.63
C CYS A 22 0.54 -22.38 15.33
N GLY A 23 -0.32 -22.21 14.32
CA GLY A 23 0.23 -22.20 12.98
C GLY A 23 1.30 -21.13 13.07
N ASP A 24 2.53 -21.54 12.80
CA ASP A 24 3.56 -20.66 12.27
C ASP A 24 2.97 -20.02 10.99
N ASP A 25 2.03 -19.11 11.16
CA ASP A 25 1.96 -17.97 10.28
C ASP A 25 3.19 -17.19 10.74
N ASP A 26 4.26 -17.37 9.97
CA ASP A 26 5.40 -16.47 9.95
C ASP A 26 4.81 -15.06 9.79
N ASP A 27 4.47 -14.44 10.91
CA ASP A 27 4.38 -13.02 11.02
C ASP A 27 5.76 -12.57 10.55
N GLU A 28 5.83 -12.09 9.31
CA GLU A 28 6.80 -11.10 8.88
C GLU A 28 6.57 -9.83 9.73
N GLY A 29 6.67 -9.99 11.05
CA GLY A 29 6.64 -9.00 12.10
C GLY A 29 7.97 -8.29 12.18
N GLY A 30 8.52 -7.95 11.02
CA GLY A 30 9.24 -6.70 10.93
C GLY A 30 8.18 -5.62 11.01
N SER A 31 8.11 -4.92 12.14
CA SER A 31 7.77 -3.49 12.09
C SER A 31 8.80 -2.88 11.14
N GLY A 32 8.49 -2.90 9.84
CA GLY A 32 9.35 -2.36 8.81
C GLY A 32 9.38 -0.88 9.05
N ASN A 33 10.34 -0.44 9.84
CA ASN A 33 10.51 0.96 10.21
C ASN A 33 10.36 1.78 8.93
N ALA A 34 9.53 2.82 9.00
CA ALA A 34 9.32 3.69 7.87
C ALA A 34 10.70 4.16 7.37
N PRO A 35 11.02 3.96 6.08
CA PRO A 35 12.29 4.41 5.53
C PRO A 35 12.50 5.90 5.82
N GLU A 36 13.76 6.32 5.96
CA GLU A 36 14.09 7.73 6.12
C GLU A 36 13.47 8.56 4.99
N GLY A 37 12.90 9.72 5.33
CA GLY A 37 12.17 10.60 4.41
C GLY A 37 10.81 10.05 3.91
N THR A 38 10.24 9.06 4.62
CA THR A 38 8.82 8.72 4.46
C THR A 38 7.94 9.92 4.77
N ILE A 39 6.97 10.18 3.89
CA ILE A 39 5.98 11.24 4.06
C ILE A 39 4.61 10.58 4.33
N THR A 40 3.89 11.10 5.32
CA THR A 40 2.49 10.70 5.61
C THR A 40 1.54 11.79 5.15
N VAL A 41 0.53 11.43 4.37
CA VAL A 41 -0.49 12.37 3.87
C VAL A 41 -1.88 11.76 3.91
N ASN A 42 -2.88 12.63 3.96
CA ASN A 42 -4.28 12.26 3.81
C ASN A 42 -4.75 12.67 2.41
N LEU A 43 -5.24 11.70 1.65
CA LEU A 43 -5.99 11.94 0.42
C LEU A 43 -7.46 11.94 0.79
N THR A 44 -8.16 13.05 0.58
CA THR A 44 -9.59 13.19 0.90
C THR A 44 -10.39 13.49 -0.36
N THR A 45 -11.72 13.54 -0.25
CA THR A 45 -12.57 13.98 -1.37
C THR A 45 -12.26 15.39 -1.84
N GLU A 46 -11.73 16.24 -0.96
CA GLU A 46 -11.38 17.64 -1.24
C GLU A 46 -9.93 17.81 -1.71
N ASN A 47 -9.04 16.92 -1.27
CA ASN A 47 -7.63 16.89 -1.66
C ASN A 47 -7.24 15.47 -2.04
N ASN A 48 -7.59 15.08 -3.26
CA ASN A 48 -7.52 13.69 -3.70
C ASN A 48 -6.26 13.38 -4.53
N LEU A 49 -5.25 14.25 -4.50
CA LEU A 49 -4.08 14.17 -5.35
C LEU A 49 -2.82 14.57 -4.58
N VAL A 50 -1.75 13.77 -4.69
CA VAL A 50 -0.45 14.07 -4.10
C VAL A 50 0.67 13.81 -5.09
N HIS A 51 1.69 14.67 -5.05
CA HIS A 51 2.94 14.47 -5.76
C HIS A 51 3.73 13.35 -5.09
N VAL A 52 3.91 12.22 -5.79
CA VAL A 52 4.65 11.07 -5.25
C VAL A 52 6.02 10.88 -5.91
N PHE A 53 6.34 11.65 -6.95
CA PHE A 53 7.67 11.66 -7.58
C PHE A 53 8.23 13.07 -7.67
N ILE A 54 9.50 13.23 -7.31
CA ILE A 54 10.26 14.48 -7.47
C ILE A 54 11.55 14.12 -8.22
N GLY A 55 11.50 14.12 -9.55
CA GLY A 55 12.69 13.92 -10.37
C GLY A 55 12.85 15.08 -11.33
N GLY A 56 13.60 16.12 -10.92
CA GLY A 56 14.14 17.25 -11.71
C GLY A 56 13.20 17.99 -12.69
N LYS A 57 12.62 17.29 -13.66
CA LYS A 57 11.79 17.79 -14.78
C LYS A 57 10.48 17.03 -15.00
N SER A 58 10.25 15.92 -14.28
CA SER A 58 9.07 15.05 -14.41
C SER A 58 8.35 14.91 -13.05
N TYR A 59 7.03 15.12 -13.06
CA TYR A 59 6.19 14.99 -11.88
C TYR A 59 5.13 13.91 -12.13
N GLY A 60 4.95 13.00 -11.19
CA GLY A 60 3.83 12.07 -11.22
C GLY A 60 2.98 12.21 -9.97
N TYR A 61 1.70 11.97 -10.16
CA TYR A 61 0.68 12.18 -9.14
C TYR A 61 -0.01 10.87 -8.82
N LEU A 62 -0.12 10.59 -7.53
CA LEU A 62 -1.07 9.60 -7.05
C LEU A 62 -2.40 10.31 -6.78
N ALA A 63 -3.44 9.89 -7.50
CA ALA A 63 -4.80 10.32 -7.26
C ALA A 63 -5.59 9.22 -6.55
N TRP A 64 -6.55 9.62 -5.73
CA TRP A 64 -7.53 8.74 -5.09
C TRP A 64 -8.93 9.08 -5.60
N GLU A 65 -9.69 8.05 -5.95
CA GLU A 65 -11.08 8.17 -6.41
C GLU A 65 -12.02 7.62 -5.35
N SER A 66 -12.82 8.49 -4.73
CA SER A 66 -13.70 8.14 -3.62
C SER A 66 -14.84 7.20 -4.01
N SER A 67 -15.38 7.33 -5.23
CA SER A 67 -16.52 6.55 -5.71
C SER A 67 -16.22 5.06 -5.85
N THR A 68 -14.96 4.72 -6.15
CA THR A 68 -14.51 3.34 -6.35
C THR A 68 -13.48 2.89 -5.32
N ASN A 69 -13.02 3.80 -4.45
CA ASN A 69 -11.90 3.61 -3.53
C ASN A 69 -10.67 3.01 -4.22
N ASN A 70 -10.30 3.61 -5.35
CA ASN A 70 -9.15 3.20 -6.15
C ASN A 70 -8.08 4.27 -6.17
N PHE A 71 -6.83 3.84 -6.26
CA PHE A 71 -5.76 4.70 -6.71
C PHE A 71 -5.73 4.75 -8.24
N TRP A 72 -5.42 5.93 -8.76
CA TRP A 72 -5.07 6.17 -10.15
C TRP A 72 -3.70 6.86 -10.15
N ASN A 73 -2.76 6.46 -11.01
CA ASN A 73 -1.55 7.26 -11.24
C ASN A 73 -1.62 8.02 -12.56
N ALA A 74 -1.40 9.33 -12.50
CA ALA A 74 -1.28 10.18 -13.67
C ALA A 74 0.12 10.82 -13.68
N ALA A 75 0.90 10.60 -14.75
CA ALA A 75 2.10 11.39 -14.97
C ALA A 75 1.73 12.72 -15.64
N MET A 76 2.36 13.81 -15.22
CA MET A 76 2.37 15.06 -15.97
C MET A 76 3.81 15.52 -16.21
N ASN A 77 4.17 15.73 -17.47
CA ASN A 77 5.42 16.39 -17.79
C ASN A 77 5.17 17.90 -17.83
N ILE A 78 5.57 18.63 -16.79
CA ILE A 78 5.37 20.10 -16.71
C ILE A 78 6.34 20.85 -17.65
N SER A 79 7.37 20.19 -18.19
CA SER A 79 8.44 20.92 -18.86
C SER A 79 8.13 21.37 -20.29
N VAL A 80 7.30 20.67 -21.08
CA VAL A 80 7.08 21.08 -22.49
C VAL A 80 5.77 20.54 -23.07
N GLY A 81 4.61 21.06 -22.65
CA GLY A 81 3.35 21.07 -23.42
C GLY A 81 2.83 19.80 -24.13
N GLN A 82 3.42 18.61 -23.95
CA GLN A 82 3.16 17.43 -24.76
C GLN A 82 3.49 16.14 -24.00
N LYS A 83 2.57 15.18 -24.17
CA LYS A 83 2.52 13.80 -23.67
C LYS A 83 2.42 13.63 -22.14
N LEU A 84 1.20 13.32 -21.71
CA LEU A 84 0.96 12.50 -20.52
C LEU A 84 1.63 11.15 -20.78
N TYR A 85 2.66 10.83 -20.01
CA TYR A 85 3.15 9.45 -19.97
C TYR A 85 2.21 8.65 -19.06
N SER A 86 1.93 7.39 -19.43
CA SER A 86 1.14 6.53 -18.56
C SER A 86 2.02 6.14 -17.37
N ALA A 87 1.74 6.73 -16.21
CA ALA A 87 2.25 6.20 -14.96
C ALA A 87 1.45 4.96 -14.57
N GLU A 88 2.11 4.06 -13.86
CA GLU A 88 1.58 2.74 -13.56
C GLU A 88 1.70 2.45 -12.08
N ILE A 89 0.78 1.63 -11.57
CA ILE A 89 0.74 1.16 -10.19
C ILE A 89 0.66 -0.36 -10.21
N ILE A 90 1.36 -0.99 -9.28
CA ILE A 90 1.22 -2.41 -8.98
C ILE A 90 0.95 -2.59 -7.50
N SER A 91 0.05 -3.53 -7.16
CA SER A 91 -0.17 -3.94 -5.78
C SER A 91 0.84 -5.00 -5.38
N LEU A 92 1.44 -4.84 -4.21
CA LEU A 92 2.30 -5.84 -3.57
C LEU A 92 1.53 -6.69 -2.55
N GLY A 93 0.22 -6.49 -2.45
CA GLY A 93 -0.62 -7.14 -1.44
C GLY A 93 -0.41 -6.58 -0.03
N LYS A 94 -0.77 -7.40 0.97
CA LYS A 94 -0.70 -7.03 2.39
C LYS A 94 0.76 -6.93 2.83
N LYS A 95 1.10 -5.84 3.53
CA LYS A 95 2.43 -5.59 4.10
C LYS A 95 2.29 -4.92 5.48
N SER A 96 3.33 -4.99 6.30
CA SER A 96 3.37 -4.36 7.63
C SER A 96 3.79 -2.88 7.60
N GLY A 97 4.17 -2.35 6.43
CA GLY A 97 4.60 -0.96 6.24
C GLY A 97 5.46 -0.80 4.99
N LEU A 98 6.03 0.38 4.78
CA LEU A 98 6.96 0.64 3.66
C LEU A 98 8.29 -0.11 3.81
N GLY A 99 8.81 -0.25 5.03
CA GLY A 99 10.16 -0.78 5.27
C GLY A 99 10.36 -2.23 4.85
N VAL A 100 9.27 -2.98 4.60
CA VAL A 100 9.31 -4.38 4.12
C VAL A 100 9.19 -4.50 2.59
N ILE A 101 9.07 -3.39 1.86
CA ILE A 101 9.08 -3.42 0.40
C ILE A 101 10.52 -3.68 -0.07
N ASN A 102 10.71 -4.73 -0.87
CA ASN A 102 12.00 -5.03 -1.49
C ASN A 102 12.30 -4.04 -2.61
N THR A 103 13.19 -3.09 -2.37
CA THR A 103 13.60 -2.07 -3.34
C THR A 103 14.61 -2.59 -4.36
N ASN A 104 15.09 -3.83 -4.25
CA ASN A 104 15.99 -4.41 -5.25
C ASN A 104 15.23 -5.09 -6.40
N GLU A 105 13.93 -5.36 -6.22
CA GLU A 105 13.11 -6.09 -7.17
C GLU A 105 12.09 -5.15 -7.83
N VAL A 106 12.15 -5.07 -9.15
CA VAL A 106 11.10 -4.45 -9.95
C VAL A 106 10.34 -5.57 -10.65
N LEU A 107 9.04 -5.65 -10.39
CA LEU A 107 8.17 -6.60 -11.07
C LEU A 107 8.07 -6.26 -12.55
N GLU A 108 8.22 -7.26 -13.42
CA GLU A 108 8.18 -7.07 -14.87
C GLU A 108 6.76 -6.92 -15.42
N SER A 109 5.74 -7.43 -14.72
CA SER A 109 4.34 -7.46 -15.15
C SER A 109 3.37 -7.16 -14.00
N GLY A 110 2.09 -6.97 -14.30
CA GLY A 110 1.03 -6.68 -13.31
C GLY A 110 0.76 -5.18 -13.07
N TRP A 111 1.41 -4.32 -13.86
CA TRP A 111 1.23 -2.87 -13.84
C TRP A 111 -0.14 -2.47 -14.41
N ALA A 112 -0.80 -1.54 -13.74
CA ALA A 112 -2.10 -1.01 -14.13
C ALA A 112 -2.18 0.51 -13.94
N SER A 113 -3.07 1.18 -14.66
CA SER A 113 -3.34 2.61 -14.47
C SER A 113 -4.18 2.90 -13.22
N LYS A 114 -4.95 1.90 -12.75
CA LYS A 114 -5.85 2.00 -11.60
C LYS A 114 -5.83 0.70 -10.79
N VAL A 115 -5.77 0.81 -9.47
CA VAL A 115 -5.77 -0.33 -8.54
C VAL A 115 -6.63 -0.05 -7.31
N ALA A 116 -7.17 -1.10 -6.69
CA ALA A 116 -7.93 -0.96 -5.45
C ALA A 116 -7.07 -0.44 -4.30
N CYS A 117 -7.54 0.61 -3.61
CA CYS A 117 -6.89 1.15 -2.42
C CYS A 117 -7.42 0.44 -1.18
N LYS A 118 -6.57 -0.32 -0.49
CA LYS A 118 -6.97 -1.14 0.66
C LYS A 118 -6.02 -0.92 1.84
N PRO A 119 -6.52 -0.60 3.05
CA PRO A 119 -5.70 -0.51 4.25
C PRO A 119 -4.85 -1.75 4.49
N GLY A 120 -3.62 -1.55 4.97
CA GLY A 120 -2.64 -2.60 5.20
C GLY A 120 -2.00 -3.16 3.93
N GLN A 121 -2.24 -2.56 2.76
CA GLN A 121 -1.58 -2.96 1.51
C GLN A 121 -0.50 -1.98 1.09
N ALA A 122 0.50 -2.54 0.42
CA ALA A 122 1.57 -1.80 -0.22
C ALA A 122 1.44 -1.83 -1.74
N TYR A 123 1.97 -0.78 -2.36
CA TYR A 123 1.96 -0.58 -3.79
C TYR A 123 3.30 0.01 -4.21
N ILE A 124 3.69 -0.26 -5.45
CA ILE A 124 4.76 0.50 -6.12
C ILE A 124 4.11 1.24 -7.25
N THR A 125 4.53 2.48 -7.43
CA THR A 125 4.22 3.21 -8.65
C THR A 125 5.49 3.60 -9.39
N ARG A 126 5.40 3.64 -10.72
CA ARG A 126 6.46 4.09 -11.60
C ARG A 126 5.97 5.11 -12.61
N CYS A 127 6.85 6.05 -12.95
CA CYS A 127 6.62 7.05 -13.99
C CYS A 127 7.84 7.10 -14.91
N PRO A 128 7.66 7.09 -16.25
CA PRO A 128 8.77 7.29 -17.17
C PRO A 128 9.51 8.59 -16.87
N ASN A 129 10.83 8.50 -16.85
CA ASN A 129 11.76 9.62 -16.77
C ASN A 129 12.59 9.62 -18.06
N ASN A 130 12.39 10.63 -18.90
CA ASN A 130 13.13 10.76 -20.16
C ASN A 130 14.51 11.36 -19.88
N ASN A 131 15.45 10.53 -19.47
CA ASN A 131 16.87 10.90 -19.41
C ASN A 131 17.54 10.47 -20.73
N HIS A 132 17.91 11.46 -21.56
CA HIS A 132 18.88 11.30 -22.64
C HIS A 132 18.64 10.18 -23.68
N GLY A 133 17.39 9.77 -23.90
CA GLY A 133 17.02 8.81 -24.97
C GLY A 133 16.86 7.36 -24.51
N GLU A 134 17.11 7.06 -23.24
CA GLU A 134 16.77 5.78 -22.60
C GLU A 134 15.50 5.95 -21.74
N LEU A 135 14.60 4.96 -21.79
CA LEU A 135 13.40 4.92 -20.96
C LEU A 135 13.81 4.48 -19.55
N ASP A 136 14.01 5.46 -18.67
CA ASP A 136 14.20 5.25 -17.24
C ASP A 136 12.87 5.45 -16.49
N TYR A 137 12.79 5.02 -15.23
CA TYR A 137 11.60 5.18 -14.39
C TYR A 137 11.96 5.70 -13.01
N CYS A 138 11.17 6.65 -12.51
CA CYS A 138 11.16 6.99 -11.09
C CYS A 138 10.21 6.04 -10.36
N TYR A 139 10.57 5.58 -9.16
CA TYR A 139 9.79 4.66 -8.35
C TYR A 139 9.42 5.23 -6.98
N THR A 140 8.21 4.92 -6.53
CA THR A 140 7.71 5.29 -5.20
C THR A 140 6.97 4.12 -4.58
N GLY A 141 7.36 3.76 -3.36
CA GLY A 141 6.62 2.84 -2.52
C GLY A 141 5.49 3.57 -1.81
N ILE A 142 4.31 2.95 -1.75
CA ILE A 142 3.12 3.48 -1.08
C ILE A 142 2.61 2.42 -0.11
N TYR A 143 2.23 2.83 1.09
CA TYR A 143 1.56 2.00 2.07
C TYR A 143 0.27 2.68 2.53
N VAL A 144 -0.84 1.95 2.51
CA VAL A 144 -2.14 2.48 2.96
C VAL A 144 -2.29 2.18 4.44
N VAL A 145 -2.24 3.23 5.27
CA VAL A 145 -2.32 3.08 6.72
C VAL A 145 -3.76 2.75 7.13
N ARG A 146 -4.71 3.58 6.71
CA ARG A 146 -6.13 3.41 7.05
C ARG A 146 -7.06 4.18 6.12
N ASN A 147 -8.32 3.78 6.11
CA ASN A 147 -9.41 4.61 5.57
C ASN A 147 -9.77 5.68 6.60
N ILE A 148 -10.08 6.88 6.11
CA ILE A 148 -10.66 7.97 6.88
C ILE A 148 -12.16 7.91 6.65
N SER A 149 -12.92 7.67 7.72
CA SER A 149 -14.36 7.47 7.64
C SER A 149 -15.13 8.70 8.12
N SER A 150 -16.26 8.97 7.49
CA SER A 150 -17.28 9.91 7.98
C SER A 150 -17.93 9.39 9.26
N THR A 151 -18.66 10.29 9.92
CA THR A 151 -19.53 9.94 11.05
C THR A 151 -20.66 8.97 10.67
N SER A 152 -21.04 8.90 9.39
CA SER A 152 -22.03 7.95 8.86
C SER A 152 -21.41 6.64 8.34
N GLY A 153 -20.09 6.46 8.46
CA GLY A 153 -19.38 5.22 8.10
C GLY A 153 -18.92 5.11 6.64
N GLY A 154 -19.21 6.09 5.79
CA GLY A 154 -18.65 6.17 4.42
C GLY A 154 -17.19 6.60 4.41
N ILE A 155 -16.40 6.09 3.45
CA ILE A 155 -14.99 6.49 3.27
C ILE A 155 -14.93 7.90 2.67
N MET A 156 -14.28 8.83 3.36
CA MET A 156 -14.06 10.21 2.90
C MET A 156 -12.60 10.51 2.54
N GLY A 157 -11.72 9.57 2.81
CA GLY A 157 -10.32 9.68 2.46
C GLY A 157 -9.53 8.45 2.85
N VAL A 158 -8.23 8.52 2.61
CA VAL A 158 -7.25 7.49 2.95
C VAL A 158 -5.99 8.16 3.47
N GLU A 159 -5.46 7.64 4.57
CA GLU A 159 -4.14 8.01 5.06
C GLU A 159 -3.12 7.06 4.43
N ILE A 160 -2.10 7.63 3.80
CA ILE A 160 -1.03 6.88 3.16
C ILE A 160 0.34 7.34 3.65
N GLN A 161 1.28 6.43 3.60
CA GLN A 161 2.70 6.71 3.65
C GLN A 161 3.31 6.48 2.28
N TYR A 162 4.25 7.32 1.88
CA TYR A 162 5.01 7.09 0.64
C TYR A 162 6.47 7.51 0.80
N CYS A 163 7.34 6.88 0.01
CA CYS A 163 8.77 7.15 -0.05
C CYS A 163 9.33 6.78 -1.42
N THR A 164 10.21 7.61 -1.99
CA THR A 164 10.83 7.30 -3.29
C THR A 164 12.01 6.35 -3.09
N PHE A 165 12.35 5.60 -4.13
CA PHE A 165 13.52 4.72 -4.11
C PHE A 165 14.09 4.54 -5.52
N VAL A 166 15.34 4.10 -5.58
CA VAL A 166 15.97 3.68 -6.83
C VAL A 166 16.21 2.17 -6.75
N PRO A 167 15.69 1.38 -7.72
CA PRO A 167 15.91 -0.06 -7.75
C PRO A 167 17.39 -0.43 -7.60
N GLY A 168 17.69 -1.33 -6.66
CA GLY A 168 19.06 -1.78 -6.40
C GLY A 168 19.93 -0.81 -5.58
N LYS A 169 19.42 0.39 -5.25
CA LYS A 169 20.14 1.40 -4.44
C LYS A 169 19.45 1.75 -3.12
N GLY A 170 18.16 1.43 -2.99
CA GLY A 170 17.39 1.65 -1.75
C GLY A 170 16.58 2.94 -1.74
N TRP A 171 16.08 3.28 -0.56
CA TRP A 171 15.18 4.41 -0.29
C TRP A 171 15.88 5.77 -0.35
N ASN A 172 15.15 6.80 -0.83
CA ASN A 172 15.48 8.23 -0.75
C ASN A 172 16.98 8.57 -0.95
N GLN A 173 17.43 8.47 -2.20
CA GLN A 173 18.74 8.99 -2.64
C GLN A 173 18.61 10.27 -3.45
#